data_AF-A0A3D4HAA4-F1
#
_entry.id   AF-A0A3D4HAA4-F1
#
_cell.length_a   1.000
_cell.length_b   1.000
_cell.length_c   1.000
_cell.angle_alpha   90.00
_cell.angle_beta   90.00
_cell.angle_gamma   90.00
#
_symmetry.space_group_name_H-M   'P 1'
#
loop_
_entity.id
_entity.type
_entity.pdbx_description
1 polymer ?
#
loop_
_entity_poly.entity_id
_entity_poly.type
_entity_poly.pdbx_seq_one_letter_code
_entity_poly.pdbx_strand_id
1 'polypeptide(L)'
;MMADHSLKKTIPGISECEREAHFNLLPDSYFVENAVGDIVLHLQMVHDLLNRISDADSVGTLIPIINWSQDADSIFARATIVTWDRAGLFHKLAASFFYAGYSIKSASAISREDNIAIDTFVVNARDQKNFNDHYARQIFEECLNKKLASTNFGDSKLDEFIETLDAGDTDNANTTDQRLSPKVEVYEEISKRKATVETHSSDTPGLLYRLAQVVHSHEFDITAAHIHTERGIAFDQLYIKSRDPKARIKSEQLSKLKCSLLATLRRIAR
;
A
#
# COMPACT_ATOMS: atom_id res chain seq x y z
N MET A 1 24.44 8.25 11.67
CA MET A 1 24.88 9.67 11.75
C MET A 1 25.34 10.13 10.37
N MET A 2 24.40 10.45 9.47
CA MET A 2 24.54 11.28 8.25
C MET A 2 23.13 11.50 7.65
N ALA A 3 22.17 11.92 8.48
CA ALA A 3 21.01 12.64 7.97
C ALA A 3 21.41 14.12 8.02
N ASP A 4 22.03 14.55 6.93
CA ASP A 4 22.77 15.80 6.83
C ASP A 4 21.88 17.01 7.15
N HIS A 5 22.50 18.03 7.73
CA HIS A 5 22.00 19.20 8.47
C HIS A 5 20.93 20.06 7.73
N SER A 6 20.54 19.68 6.52
CA SER A 6 19.70 20.41 5.58
C SER A 6 18.19 20.15 5.73
N LEU A 7 17.80 19.01 6.33
CA LEU A 7 16.39 18.66 6.60
C LEU A 7 15.82 19.33 7.86
N LYS A 8 16.66 19.95 8.69
CA LYS A 8 16.25 20.79 9.83
C LYS A 8 15.73 22.18 9.42
N LYS A 9 15.51 22.45 8.12
CA LYS A 9 14.77 23.64 7.68
C LYS A 9 13.43 23.67 8.39
N THR A 10 13.12 24.82 8.98
CA THR A 10 11.88 25.04 9.74
C THR A 10 10.69 24.85 8.79
N ILE A 11 9.96 23.75 8.93
CA ILE A 11 8.67 23.60 8.28
C ILE A 11 7.70 24.44 9.12
N PRO A 12 7.04 25.46 8.54
CA PRO A 12 6.16 26.33 9.30
C PRO A 12 5.07 25.51 10.00
N GLY A 13 4.82 25.78 11.28
CA GLY A 13 3.76 25.12 12.07
C GLY A 13 4.17 23.85 12.80
N ILE A 14 5.31 23.22 12.46
CA ILE A 14 5.74 21.95 13.08
C ILE A 14 6.85 22.18 14.11
N SER A 15 6.65 21.71 15.33
CA SER A 15 7.62 21.87 16.43
C SER A 15 8.91 21.06 16.21
N GLU A 16 10.02 21.43 16.88
CA GLU A 16 11.25 20.63 16.81
C GLU A 16 11.07 19.23 17.39
N CYS A 17 10.38 19.09 18.53
CA CYS A 17 10.11 17.79 19.14
C CYS A 17 9.31 16.86 18.21
N GLU A 18 8.31 17.38 17.50
CA GLU A 18 7.53 16.60 16.55
C GLU A 18 8.36 16.14 15.34
N ARG A 19 9.23 17.02 14.83
CA ARG A 19 10.19 16.64 13.78
C ARG A 19 11.09 15.52 14.25
N GLU A 20 11.71 15.66 15.42
CA GLU A 20 12.60 14.63 15.99
C GLU A 20 11.87 13.31 16.23
N ALA A 21 10.63 13.35 16.72
CA ALA A 21 9.80 12.16 16.88
C ALA A 21 9.54 11.46 15.54
N HIS A 22 9.21 12.20 14.49
CA HIS A 22 9.04 11.64 13.14
C HIS A 22 10.30 10.90 12.67
N PHE A 23 11.48 11.51 12.84
CA PHE A 23 12.75 10.89 12.45
C PHE A 23 13.08 9.63 13.25
N ASN A 24 12.77 9.61 14.55
CA ASN A 24 13.07 8.48 15.44
C ASN A 24 12.12 7.30 15.28
N LEU A 25 10.91 7.52 14.75
CA LEU A 25 9.86 6.50 14.63
C LEU A 25 9.87 5.79 13.26
N LEU A 26 10.87 6.09 12.42
CA LEU A 26 11.08 5.51 11.09
C LEU A 26 12.48 4.87 11.01
N PRO A 27 12.65 3.77 10.26
CA PRO A 27 13.95 3.14 10.07
C PRO A 27 14.86 3.97 9.17
N ASP A 28 16.18 3.80 9.31
CA ASP A 28 17.19 4.51 8.50
C ASP A 28 16.98 4.33 6.99
N SER A 29 16.50 3.16 6.54
CA SER A 29 16.25 2.87 5.13
C SER A 29 15.25 3.84 4.48
N TYR A 30 14.25 4.29 5.25
CA TYR A 30 13.25 5.25 4.77
C TYR A 30 13.89 6.55 4.27
N PHE A 31 14.92 7.06 4.96
CA PHE A 31 15.59 8.32 4.58
C PHE A 31 16.53 8.17 3.39
N VAL A 32 16.93 6.93 3.07
CA VAL A 32 17.75 6.63 1.89
C VAL A 32 16.85 6.50 0.65
N GLU A 33 15.66 5.93 0.82
CA GLU A 33 14.73 5.61 -0.26
C GLU A 33 13.86 6.80 -0.71
N ASN A 34 13.62 7.77 0.18
CA ASN A 34 12.72 8.88 -0.09
C ASN A 34 13.48 10.18 -0.37
N ALA A 35 12.99 10.96 -1.34
CA ALA A 35 13.54 12.28 -1.60
C ALA A 35 13.21 13.24 -0.44
N VAL A 36 14.04 14.27 -0.27
CA VAL A 36 13.85 15.32 0.75
C VAL A 36 12.45 15.96 0.67
N GLY A 37 11.95 16.20 -0.55
CA GLY A 37 10.61 16.75 -0.75
C GLY A 37 9.50 15.82 -0.23
N ASP A 38 9.62 14.52 -0.48
CA ASP A 38 8.66 13.51 -0.01
C ASP A 38 8.69 13.39 1.51
N ILE A 39 9.88 13.40 2.13
CA ILE A 39 10.03 13.39 3.59
C ILE A 39 9.33 14.60 4.22
N VAL A 40 9.50 15.79 3.65
CA VAL A 40 8.83 17.02 4.12
C VAL A 40 7.31 16.90 3.98
N LEU A 41 6.82 16.42 2.84
CA LEU A 41 5.39 16.17 2.62
C LEU A 41 4.83 15.17 3.63
N HIS A 42 5.51 14.04 3.85
CA HIS A 42 5.10 13.01 4.79
C HIS A 42 5.00 13.57 6.22
N LEU A 43 5.98 14.37 6.63
CA LEU A 43 5.96 15.02 7.93
C LEU A 43 4.79 16.02 8.06
N GLN A 44 4.50 16.81 7.02
CA GLN A 44 3.34 17.71 7.02
C GLN A 44 2.01 16.94 7.13
N MET A 45 1.86 15.87 6.36
CA MET A 45 0.65 15.04 6.39
C MET A 45 0.47 14.33 7.73
N VAL A 46 1.56 13.89 8.37
CA VAL A 46 1.53 13.35 9.73
C VAL A 46 1.08 14.42 10.74
N HIS A 47 1.61 15.63 10.64
CA HIS A 47 1.19 16.75 11.49
C HIS A 47 -0.30 17.04 11.34
N ASP A 48 -0.80 17.09 10.09
CA ASP A 48 -2.21 17.29 9.80
C ASP A 48 -3.10 16.17 10.36
N LEU A 49 -2.63 14.91 10.29
CA LEU A 49 -3.32 13.78 10.89
C LEU A 49 -3.42 13.95 12.41
N LEU A 50 -2.34 14.33 13.09
CA LEU A 50 -2.30 14.49 14.55
C LEU A 50 -3.15 15.68 15.03
N ASN A 51 -3.14 16.80 14.30
CA ASN A 51 -3.98 17.95 14.61
C ASN A 51 -5.47 17.63 14.47
N ARG A 52 -5.85 16.91 13.41
CA ARG A 52 -7.25 16.51 13.18
C ARG A 52 -7.83 15.72 14.35
N ILE A 53 -7.01 14.98 15.09
CA ILE A 53 -7.44 14.20 16.25
C ILE A 53 -7.65 15.09 17.48
N SER A 54 -6.81 16.09 17.63
CA SER A 54 -6.89 17.04 18.74
C SER A 54 -8.18 17.87 18.67
N ASP A 55 -8.71 18.08 17.46
CA ASP A 55 -9.90 18.91 17.19
C ASP A 55 -11.21 18.10 17.02
N ALA A 56 -11.17 16.77 16.90
CA ALA A 56 -12.34 15.97 16.49
C ALA A 56 -13.06 15.23 17.64
N ASP A 57 -14.39 15.38 17.69
CA ASP A 57 -15.31 14.53 18.46
C ASP A 57 -15.42 13.13 17.81
N SER A 58 -14.52 12.21 18.21
CA SER A 58 -14.56 10.73 18.09
C SER A 58 -14.75 10.05 16.71
N VAL A 59 -15.39 10.65 15.71
CA VAL A 59 -15.68 10.03 14.40
C VAL A 59 -14.74 10.53 13.28
N GLY A 60 -14.23 11.76 13.38
CA GLY A 60 -13.27 12.33 12.42
C GLY A 60 -11.84 11.79 12.52
N THR A 61 -11.52 11.08 13.60
CA THR A 61 -10.18 10.60 13.98
C THR A 61 -9.61 9.53 13.03
N LEU A 62 -10.47 8.83 12.28
CA LEU A 62 -10.09 7.68 11.43
C LEU A 62 -10.01 8.01 9.94
N ILE A 63 -10.25 9.27 9.56
CA ILE A 63 -10.22 9.72 8.17
C ILE A 63 -8.76 9.94 7.75
N PRO A 64 -8.28 9.25 6.70
CA PRO A 64 -6.92 9.42 6.20
C PRO A 64 -6.67 10.85 5.70
N ILE A 65 -5.42 11.31 5.79
CA ILE A 65 -4.92 12.45 5.03
C ILE A 65 -4.45 11.93 3.68
N ILE A 66 -4.97 12.48 2.58
CA ILE A 66 -4.65 12.05 1.22
C ILE A 66 -4.13 13.26 0.46
N ASN A 67 -2.94 13.12 -0.12
CA ASN A 67 -2.34 14.12 -0.99
C ASN A 67 -2.18 13.53 -2.39
N TRP A 68 -2.90 14.10 -3.35
CA TRP A 68 -2.73 13.80 -4.76
C TRP A 68 -1.80 14.80 -5.42
N SER A 69 -0.82 14.32 -6.17
CA SER A 69 0.06 15.15 -6.99
C SER A 69 0.27 14.50 -8.34
N GLN A 70 0.30 15.29 -9.40
CA GLN A 70 0.53 14.81 -10.76
C GLN A 70 1.25 15.91 -11.53
N ASP A 71 2.36 15.55 -12.15
CA ASP A 71 3.07 16.48 -13.03
C ASP A 71 2.26 16.66 -14.33
N ALA A 72 2.25 17.87 -14.89
CA ALA A 72 1.39 18.24 -16.01
C ALA A 72 1.54 17.34 -17.25
N ASP A 73 2.75 16.82 -17.46
CA ASP A 73 3.10 15.96 -18.61
C ASP A 73 3.09 14.46 -18.27
N SER A 74 2.77 14.10 -17.01
CA SER A 74 2.78 12.71 -16.55
C SER A 74 1.41 12.09 -16.63
N ILE A 75 1.32 10.91 -17.25
CA ILE A 75 0.13 10.04 -17.16
C ILE A 75 -0.03 9.38 -15.79
N PHE A 76 1.00 9.47 -14.94
CA PHE A 76 1.02 8.92 -13.61
C PHE A 76 0.69 10.00 -12.59
N ALA A 77 -0.29 9.72 -11.74
CA ALA A 77 -0.57 10.47 -10.53
C ALA A 77 0.08 9.76 -9.34
N ARG A 78 0.58 10.55 -8.39
CA ARG A 78 1.10 10.07 -7.10
C ARG A 78 0.09 10.40 -6.02
N ALA A 79 -0.37 9.38 -5.31
CA ALA A 79 -1.22 9.48 -4.15
C ALA A 79 -0.41 9.09 -2.91
N THR A 80 -0.23 10.03 -1.99
CA THR A 80 0.33 9.75 -0.67
C THR A 80 -0.81 9.73 0.33
N ILE A 81 -0.85 8.71 1.18
CA ILE A 81 -1.88 8.48 2.18
C ILE A 81 -1.22 8.34 3.54
N VAL A 82 -1.69 9.12 4.51
CA VAL A 82 -1.25 9.03 5.91
C VAL A 82 -2.46 8.74 6.79
N THR A 83 -2.39 7.65 7.56
CA THR A 83 -3.48 7.18 8.42
C THR A 83 -2.94 6.33 9.56
N TRP A 84 -3.78 6.06 10.55
CA TRP A 84 -3.54 4.98 11.50
C TRP A 84 -3.45 3.62 10.82
N ASP A 85 -2.36 2.92 11.09
CA ASP A 85 -2.11 1.54 10.72
C ASP A 85 -3.08 0.62 11.46
N ARG A 86 -3.61 -0.36 10.73
CA ARG A 86 -4.60 -1.31 11.20
C ARG A 86 -4.58 -2.55 10.31
N ALA A 87 -5.09 -3.66 10.84
CA ALA A 87 -5.08 -4.94 10.14
C ALA A 87 -5.57 -4.82 8.69
N GLY A 88 -4.74 -5.27 7.74
CA GLY A 88 -5.02 -5.25 6.31
C GLY A 88 -5.19 -3.87 5.66
N LEU A 89 -4.66 -2.79 6.24
CA LEU A 89 -4.70 -1.44 5.65
C LEU A 89 -4.20 -1.43 4.18
N PHE A 90 -3.02 -2.00 3.93
CA PHE A 90 -2.43 -2.00 2.59
C PHE A 90 -3.32 -2.68 1.54
N HIS A 91 -3.98 -3.78 1.91
CA HIS A 91 -4.96 -4.44 1.06
C HIS A 91 -6.18 -3.54 0.77
N LYS A 92 -6.70 -2.84 1.78
CA LYS A 92 -7.83 -1.92 1.61
C LYS A 92 -7.48 -0.76 0.68
N LEU A 93 -6.26 -0.23 0.77
CA LEU A 93 -5.76 0.82 -0.12
C LEU A 93 -5.67 0.32 -1.57
N ALA A 94 -4.98 -0.80 -1.80
CA ALA A 94 -4.85 -1.40 -3.12
C ALA A 94 -6.22 -1.75 -3.75
N ALA A 95 -7.15 -2.27 -2.96
CA ALA A 95 -8.54 -2.54 -3.37
C ALA A 95 -9.27 -1.26 -3.80
N SER A 96 -9.08 -0.16 -3.07
CA SER A 96 -9.75 1.11 -3.34
C SER A 96 -9.26 1.72 -4.65
N PHE A 97 -7.96 1.64 -4.95
CA PHE A 97 -7.41 2.07 -6.24
C PHE A 97 -7.98 1.25 -7.39
N PHE A 98 -7.98 -0.08 -7.25
CA PHE A 98 -8.49 -0.97 -8.29
C PHE A 98 -9.98 -0.71 -8.56
N TYR A 99 -10.78 -0.55 -7.50
CA TYR A 99 -12.20 -0.22 -7.60
C TYR A 99 -12.45 1.13 -8.30
N ALA A 100 -11.63 2.14 -8.01
CA ALA A 100 -11.70 3.44 -8.66
C ALA A 100 -11.20 3.45 -10.12
N GLY A 101 -10.74 2.30 -10.64
CA GLY A 101 -10.27 2.17 -12.02
C GLY A 101 -8.82 2.60 -12.22
N TYR A 102 -8.02 2.67 -11.16
CA TYR A 102 -6.58 2.88 -11.26
C TYR A 102 -5.83 1.55 -11.42
N SER A 103 -4.75 1.59 -12.19
CA SER A 103 -3.66 0.62 -12.15
C SER A 103 -2.52 1.17 -11.29
N ILE A 104 -1.83 0.31 -10.54
CA ILE A 104 -0.74 0.70 -9.65
C ILE A 104 0.58 0.37 -10.35
N LYS A 105 1.38 1.39 -10.65
CA LYS A 105 2.69 1.27 -11.29
C LYS A 105 3.79 0.99 -10.28
N SER A 106 3.74 1.67 -9.14
CA SER A 106 4.61 1.43 -8.00
C SER A 106 3.92 1.81 -6.71
N ALA A 107 4.43 1.28 -5.61
CA ALA A 107 4.00 1.65 -4.28
C ALA A 107 5.16 1.53 -3.30
N SER A 108 5.20 2.44 -2.34
CA SER A 108 6.04 2.38 -1.15
C SER A 108 5.12 2.52 0.04
N ALA A 109 5.18 1.59 0.98
CA ALA A 109 4.42 1.64 2.21
C ALA A 109 5.34 1.49 3.40
N ILE A 110 5.03 2.18 4.49
CA ILE A 110 5.75 2.04 5.75
C ILE A 110 4.87 2.37 6.96
N SER A 111 4.91 1.49 7.96
CA SER A 111 4.31 1.72 9.28
C SER A 111 5.37 2.21 10.27
N ARG A 112 5.12 3.37 10.87
CA ARG A 112 5.90 3.92 12.00
C ARG A 112 5.67 3.11 13.27
N GLU A 113 6.60 3.23 14.22
CA GLU A 113 6.49 2.52 15.50
C GLU A 113 5.30 2.98 16.36
N ASP A 114 4.76 4.17 16.12
CA ASP A 114 3.55 4.70 16.76
C ASP A 114 2.24 4.31 16.03
N ASN A 115 2.30 3.36 15.10
CA ASN A 115 1.17 2.89 14.27
C ASN A 115 0.60 3.94 13.31
N ILE A 116 1.42 4.87 12.82
CA ILE A 116 1.05 5.72 11.68
C ILE A 116 1.63 5.09 10.40
N ALA A 117 0.76 4.81 9.43
CA ALA A 117 1.14 4.35 8.11
C ALA A 117 1.33 5.54 7.16
N ILE A 118 2.37 5.47 6.34
CA ILE A 118 2.69 6.42 5.28
C ILE A 118 2.84 5.60 4.00
N ASP A 119 1.84 5.66 3.14
CA ASP A 119 1.78 4.85 1.93
C ASP A 119 1.69 5.76 0.70
N THR A 120 2.65 5.61 -0.21
CA THR A 120 2.71 6.34 -1.47
C THR A 120 2.49 5.38 -2.63
N PHE A 121 1.52 5.67 -3.49
CA PHE A 121 1.20 4.91 -4.69
C PHE A 121 1.38 5.79 -5.93
N VAL A 122 2.04 5.26 -6.94
CA VAL A 122 2.07 5.85 -8.28
C VAL A 122 1.10 5.07 -9.15
N VAL A 123 0.09 5.77 -9.66
CA VAL A 123 -1.06 5.17 -10.32
C VAL A 123 -1.36 5.85 -11.64
N ASN A 124 -2.05 5.13 -12.52
CA ASN A 124 -2.58 5.67 -13.77
C ASN A 124 -3.94 5.04 -14.08
N ALA A 125 -4.68 5.65 -15.00
CA ALA A 125 -5.94 5.10 -15.49
C ALA A 125 -5.75 3.67 -16.02
N ARG A 126 -6.62 2.74 -15.62
CA ARG A 126 -6.67 1.39 -16.19
C ARG A 126 -7.19 1.40 -17.64
N ASP A 127 -8.24 2.18 -17.91
CA ASP A 127 -8.76 2.44 -19.27
C ASP A 127 -8.70 3.94 -19.57
N GLN A 128 -7.67 4.38 -20.31
CA GLN A 128 -7.47 5.79 -20.61
C GLN A 128 -8.63 6.45 -21.40
N LYS A 129 -9.47 5.69 -22.10
CA LYS A 129 -10.51 6.26 -22.98
C LYS A 129 -11.71 6.80 -22.21
N ASN A 130 -12.10 6.13 -21.13
CA ASN A 130 -13.29 6.46 -20.34
C ASN A 130 -12.94 6.94 -18.92
N PHE A 131 -11.68 7.32 -18.70
CA PHE A 131 -11.21 7.69 -17.38
C PHE A 131 -11.41 9.17 -17.11
N ASN A 132 -12.16 9.47 -16.05
CA ASN A 132 -12.24 10.81 -15.48
C ASN A 132 -11.54 10.81 -14.11
N ASP A 133 -10.38 11.45 -14.05
CA ASP A 133 -9.54 11.42 -12.85
C ASP A 133 -10.21 12.09 -11.64
N HIS A 134 -10.94 13.18 -11.83
CA HIS A 134 -11.68 13.83 -10.74
C HIS A 134 -12.70 12.87 -10.12
N TYR A 135 -13.50 12.19 -10.95
CA TYR A 135 -14.50 11.23 -10.48
C TYR A 135 -13.86 9.98 -9.86
N ALA A 136 -12.76 9.49 -10.44
CA ALA A 136 -12.03 8.34 -9.91
C ALA A 136 -11.44 8.62 -8.51
N ARG A 137 -10.89 9.82 -8.27
CA ARG A 137 -10.43 10.24 -6.93
C ARG A 137 -11.57 10.27 -5.92
N GLN A 138 -12.75 10.78 -6.29
CA GLN A 138 -13.93 10.75 -5.42
C GLN A 138 -14.37 9.32 -5.08
N ILE A 139 -14.43 8.44 -6.07
CA ILE A 139 -14.74 7.01 -5.86
C ILE A 139 -13.71 6.38 -4.91
N PHE A 140 -12.42 6.67 -5.13
CA PHE A 140 -11.34 6.15 -4.29
C PHE A 140 -11.54 6.58 -2.82
N GLU A 141 -11.74 7.87 -2.57
CA GLU A 141 -11.88 8.41 -1.21
C GLU A 141 -13.12 7.86 -0.51
N GLU A 142 -14.26 7.78 -1.20
CA GLU A 142 -15.48 7.17 -0.66
C GLU A 142 -15.30 5.69 -0.33
N CYS A 143 -14.69 4.94 -1.25
CA CYS A 143 -14.40 3.51 -1.08
C CYS A 143 -13.48 3.27 0.11
N LEU A 144 -12.38 4.03 0.18
CA LEU A 144 -11.40 3.94 1.26
C LEU A 144 -12.04 4.27 2.60
N ASN A 145 -12.78 5.38 2.70
CA ASN A 145 -13.45 5.77 3.94
C ASN A 145 -14.44 4.70 4.42
N LYS A 146 -15.23 4.10 3.51
CA LYS A 146 -16.11 2.96 3.85
C LYS A 146 -15.33 1.75 4.36
N LYS A 147 -14.26 1.34 3.65
CA LYS A 147 -13.42 0.20 4.04
C LYS A 147 -12.67 0.42 5.37
N LEU A 148 -12.31 1.67 5.69
CA LEU A 148 -11.65 2.04 6.94
C LEU A 148 -12.65 2.16 8.11
N ALA A 149 -13.86 2.63 7.86
CA ALA A 149 -14.93 2.71 8.86
C ALA A 149 -15.51 1.34 9.25
N SER A 150 -15.54 0.39 8.30
CA SER A 150 -16.00 -0.96 8.60
C SER A 150 -14.99 -1.71 9.46
N THR A 151 -15.40 -2.05 10.70
CA THR A 151 -14.65 -2.95 11.60
C THR A 151 -14.69 -4.40 11.11
N ASN A 152 -15.71 -4.75 10.33
CA ASN A 152 -15.83 -6.05 9.71
C ASN A 152 -15.20 -5.98 8.31
N PHE A 153 -14.16 -6.78 8.10
CA PHE A 153 -13.74 -7.14 6.75
C PHE A 153 -14.92 -7.79 6.03
N GLY A 154 -15.22 -7.34 4.80
CA GLY A 154 -16.38 -7.80 4.05
C GLY A 154 -17.59 -6.87 4.15
N ASP A 155 -17.49 -5.65 3.62
CA ASP A 155 -18.69 -5.09 2.98
C ASP A 155 -18.90 -5.95 1.74
N SER A 156 -19.63 -7.05 1.91
CA SER A 156 -19.65 -8.19 0.98
C SER A 156 -19.99 -7.77 -0.43
N LYS A 157 -20.75 -6.69 -0.59
CA LYS A 157 -21.11 -6.12 -1.91
C LYS A 157 -19.95 -5.45 -2.62
N LEU A 158 -19.09 -4.74 -1.90
CA LEU A 158 -17.95 -4.04 -2.50
C LEU A 158 -16.87 -5.05 -2.89
N ASP A 159 -16.65 -6.05 -2.04
CA ASP A 159 -15.71 -7.13 -2.32
C ASP A 159 -16.24 -8.04 -3.46
N GLU A 160 -17.54 -8.36 -3.48
CA GLU A 160 -18.21 -9.06 -4.61
C GLU A 160 -18.16 -8.27 -5.92
N PHE A 161 -18.29 -6.94 -5.86
CA PHE A 161 -18.16 -6.10 -7.05
C PHE A 161 -16.73 -6.05 -7.58
N ILE A 162 -15.74 -5.98 -6.67
CA ILE A 162 -14.33 -6.10 -7.05
C ILE A 162 -14.07 -7.47 -7.69
N GLU A 163 -14.64 -8.55 -7.14
CA GLU A 163 -14.58 -9.89 -7.73
C GLU A 163 -15.27 -10.00 -9.10
N THR A 164 -16.35 -9.23 -9.32
CA THR A 164 -17.05 -9.16 -10.62
C THR A 164 -16.23 -8.40 -11.66
N LEU A 165 -15.66 -7.25 -11.29
CA LEU A 165 -14.73 -6.49 -12.14
C LEU A 165 -13.51 -7.33 -12.53
N ASP A 166 -13.02 -8.11 -11.57
CA ASP A 166 -11.92 -9.05 -11.74
C ASP A 166 -12.23 -10.14 -12.78
N ALA A 167 -13.47 -10.66 -12.82
CA ALA A 167 -13.87 -11.69 -13.77
C ALA A 167 -14.06 -11.15 -15.20
N GLY A 168 -14.41 -9.87 -15.35
CA GLY A 168 -14.55 -9.23 -16.66
C GLY A 168 -13.21 -8.87 -17.33
N ASP A 169 -12.16 -8.60 -16.53
CA ASP A 169 -10.84 -8.21 -17.04
C ASP A 169 -10.02 -9.41 -17.57
N THR A 170 -10.34 -10.63 -17.14
CA THR A 170 -9.65 -11.86 -17.59
C THR A 170 -9.95 -12.24 -19.04
N ASP A 171 -11.05 -11.79 -19.62
CA ASP A 171 -11.43 -12.10 -21.01
C ASP A 171 -10.63 -11.30 -22.06
N ASN A 172 -9.95 -10.22 -21.68
CA ASN A 172 -9.13 -9.41 -22.58
C ASN A 172 -7.66 -9.85 -22.65
N ALA A 173 -7.31 -11.00 -22.05
CA ALA A 173 -5.94 -11.51 -22.02
C ALA A 173 -5.52 -12.18 -23.35
N ASN A 174 -5.84 -11.58 -24.50
CA ASN A 174 -5.36 -11.98 -25.82
C ASN A 174 -4.10 -11.18 -26.20
N THR A 175 -3.00 -11.44 -25.51
CA THR A 175 -1.66 -11.12 -26.03
C THR A 175 -0.74 -12.30 -25.81
N THR A 176 -0.34 -12.88 -26.95
CA THR A 176 0.52 -14.03 -27.18
C THR A 176 1.99 -13.77 -26.81
N ASP A 177 2.23 -13.09 -25.69
CA ASP A 177 3.58 -12.85 -25.19
C ASP A 177 3.93 -13.88 -24.12
N GLN A 178 5.18 -14.34 -24.09
CA GLN A 178 5.67 -15.39 -23.21
C GLN A 178 5.43 -15.02 -21.74
N ARG A 179 4.29 -15.42 -21.18
CA ARG A 179 3.93 -15.14 -19.78
C ARG A 179 4.98 -15.79 -18.87
N LEU A 180 5.71 -14.95 -18.15
CA LEU A 180 6.73 -15.38 -17.20
C LEU A 180 6.12 -16.35 -16.19
N SER A 181 6.83 -17.44 -15.90
CA SER A 181 6.44 -18.33 -14.81
C SER A 181 6.56 -17.57 -13.49
N PRO A 182 5.46 -17.36 -12.74
CA PRO A 182 5.50 -16.55 -11.53
C PRO A 182 6.37 -17.22 -10.47
N LYS A 183 7.09 -16.40 -9.69
CA LYS A 183 7.93 -16.85 -8.58
C LYS A 183 7.49 -16.17 -7.29
N VAL A 184 7.57 -16.93 -6.20
CA VAL A 184 7.31 -16.46 -4.84
C VAL A 184 8.41 -16.99 -3.93
N GLU A 185 9.11 -16.08 -3.27
CA GLU A 185 10.12 -16.37 -2.27
C GLU A 185 9.69 -15.77 -0.93
N VAL A 186 9.98 -16.48 0.16
CA VAL A 186 9.57 -16.07 1.50
C VAL A 186 10.74 -16.33 2.43
N TYR A 187 11.18 -15.27 3.11
CA TYR A 187 12.36 -15.25 3.96
C TYR A 187 11.93 -14.89 5.38
N GLU A 188 12.21 -15.73 6.37
CA GLU A 188 11.94 -15.41 7.78
C GLU A 188 13.12 -14.65 8.39
N GLU A 189 12.85 -13.49 8.98
CA GLU A 189 13.82 -12.77 9.81
C GLU A 189 13.52 -13.06 11.28
N ILE A 190 14.03 -14.20 11.77
CA ILE A 190 13.72 -14.77 13.09
C ILE A 190 13.95 -13.77 14.23
N SER A 191 15.05 -13.00 14.16
CA SER A 191 15.42 -12.02 15.20
C SER A 191 14.40 -10.89 15.35
N LYS A 192 13.71 -10.51 14.28
CA LYS A 192 12.73 -9.43 14.26
C LYS A 192 11.28 -9.91 14.28
N ARG A 193 11.03 -11.23 14.26
CA ARG A 193 9.69 -11.83 14.10
C ARG A 193 8.93 -11.28 12.89
N LYS A 194 9.67 -10.98 11.82
CA LYS A 194 9.16 -10.51 10.54
C LYS A 194 9.48 -11.53 9.47
N ALA A 195 8.81 -11.43 8.33
CA ALA A 195 9.19 -12.14 7.13
C ALA A 195 9.13 -11.21 5.92
N THR A 196 9.92 -11.52 4.91
CA THR A 196 9.92 -10.82 3.62
C THR A 196 9.35 -11.76 2.59
N VAL A 197 8.37 -11.28 1.82
CA VAL A 197 7.79 -11.98 0.68
C VAL A 197 8.24 -11.25 -0.57
N GLU A 198 8.82 -11.97 -1.52
CA GLU A 198 9.23 -11.45 -2.81
C GLU A 198 8.46 -12.16 -3.92
N THR A 199 7.76 -11.40 -4.76
CA THR A 199 7.01 -11.92 -5.90
C THR A 199 7.50 -11.33 -7.21
N HIS A 200 7.48 -12.19 -8.22
CA HIS A 200 7.86 -11.85 -9.59
C HIS A 200 6.81 -12.44 -10.52
N SER A 201 6.08 -11.61 -11.25
CA SER A 201 5.05 -12.05 -12.19
C SER A 201 4.78 -11.03 -13.29
N SER A 202 4.05 -11.43 -14.33
CA SER A 202 3.44 -10.45 -15.23
C SER A 202 2.48 -9.54 -14.46
N ASP A 203 2.51 -8.25 -14.77
CA ASP A 203 1.61 -7.27 -14.18
C ASP A 203 0.23 -7.39 -14.81
N THR A 204 -0.80 -7.48 -13.97
CA THR A 204 -2.19 -7.64 -14.37
C THR A 204 -3.08 -6.75 -13.52
N PRO A 205 -4.22 -6.29 -14.05
CA PRO A 205 -5.16 -5.49 -13.27
C PRO A 205 -5.53 -6.17 -11.94
N GLY A 206 -5.40 -5.41 -10.84
CA GLY A 206 -5.74 -5.88 -9.50
C GLY A 206 -4.71 -6.81 -8.84
N LEU A 207 -3.55 -7.06 -9.48
CA LEU A 207 -2.50 -7.94 -8.94
C LEU A 207 -2.15 -7.62 -7.48
N LEU A 208 -1.78 -6.37 -7.19
CA LEU A 208 -1.33 -5.96 -5.87
C LEU A 208 -2.42 -6.15 -4.79
N TYR A 209 -3.67 -5.82 -5.12
CA TYR A 209 -4.82 -6.04 -4.24
C TYR A 209 -4.96 -7.52 -3.85
N ARG A 210 -4.85 -8.43 -4.82
CA ARG A 210 -4.98 -9.88 -4.62
C ARG A 210 -3.85 -10.43 -3.78
N LEU A 211 -2.60 -10.00 -4.03
CA LEU A 211 -1.45 -10.41 -3.22
C LEU A 211 -1.61 -9.94 -1.77
N ALA A 212 -1.97 -8.67 -1.57
CA ALA A 212 -2.22 -8.12 -0.24
C ALA A 212 -3.40 -8.83 0.47
N GLN A 213 -4.43 -9.24 -0.27
CA GLN A 213 -5.56 -10.02 0.26
C GLN A 213 -5.11 -11.39 0.77
N VAL A 214 -4.23 -12.08 0.02
CA VAL A 214 -3.69 -13.38 0.45
C VAL A 214 -2.82 -13.23 1.69
N VAL A 215 -1.95 -12.21 1.75
CA VAL A 215 -1.18 -11.92 2.97
C VAL A 215 -2.13 -11.69 4.15
N HIS A 216 -3.19 -10.92 3.92
CA HIS A 216 -4.18 -10.65 4.94
C HIS A 216 -4.96 -11.90 5.38
N SER A 217 -5.37 -12.79 4.48
CA SER A 217 -6.12 -14.00 4.85
C SER A 217 -5.29 -15.01 5.64
N HIS A 218 -3.96 -14.94 5.55
CA HIS A 218 -3.02 -15.74 6.34
C HIS A 218 -2.62 -15.09 7.68
N GLU A 219 -3.40 -14.11 8.16
CA GLU A 219 -3.19 -13.45 9.47
C GLU A 219 -1.86 -12.70 9.59
N PHE A 220 -1.34 -12.22 8.47
CA PHE A 220 -0.19 -11.31 8.43
C PHE A 220 -0.64 -9.89 8.09
N ASP A 221 0.12 -8.92 8.59
CA ASP A 221 0.00 -7.51 8.21
C ASP A 221 1.27 -7.05 7.51
N ILE A 222 1.10 -6.23 6.47
CA ILE A 222 2.19 -5.62 5.71
C ILE A 222 2.63 -4.35 6.44
N THR A 223 3.87 -4.33 6.89
CA THR A 223 4.49 -3.20 7.62
C THR A 223 5.33 -2.30 6.74
N ALA A 224 5.81 -2.83 5.63
CA ALA A 224 6.42 -2.06 4.58
C ALA A 224 6.25 -2.81 3.26
N ALA A 225 6.26 -2.08 2.16
CA ALA A 225 6.22 -2.66 0.82
C ALA A 225 7.01 -1.82 -0.16
N HIS A 226 7.65 -2.48 -1.13
CA HIS A 226 8.19 -1.86 -2.34
C HIS A 226 7.65 -2.61 -3.53
N ILE A 227 6.84 -1.93 -4.33
CA ILE A 227 6.15 -2.47 -5.50
C ILE A 227 6.65 -1.70 -6.70
N HIS A 228 7.04 -2.39 -7.76
CA HIS A 228 7.50 -1.75 -8.97
C HIS A 228 7.17 -2.63 -10.18
N THR A 229 6.42 -2.06 -11.13
CA THR A 229 6.24 -2.68 -12.44
C THR A 229 7.24 -2.09 -13.43
N GLU A 230 7.97 -2.93 -14.16
CA GLU A 230 8.77 -2.53 -15.30
C GLU A 230 8.46 -3.43 -16.51
N ARG A 231 8.21 -2.82 -17.69
CA ARG A 231 7.96 -3.54 -18.96
C ARG A 231 6.92 -4.68 -18.85
N GLY A 232 5.84 -4.47 -18.10
CA GLY A 232 4.77 -5.45 -17.90
C GLY A 232 5.10 -6.57 -16.90
N ILE A 233 6.19 -6.43 -16.14
CA ILE A 233 6.60 -7.35 -15.07
C ILE A 233 6.50 -6.62 -13.75
N ALA A 234 5.76 -7.18 -12.80
CA ALA A 234 5.67 -6.72 -11.42
C ALA A 234 6.72 -7.42 -10.56
N PHE A 235 7.42 -6.61 -9.77
CA PHE A 235 8.35 -7.01 -8.74
C PHE A 235 7.85 -6.43 -7.42
N ASP A 236 7.50 -7.30 -6.48
CA ASP A 236 6.93 -6.88 -5.20
C ASP A 236 7.75 -7.44 -4.06
N GLN A 237 8.13 -6.57 -3.13
CA GLN A 237 8.74 -6.93 -1.86
C GLN A 237 7.83 -6.47 -0.73
N LEU A 238 7.32 -7.42 0.05
CA LEU A 238 6.40 -7.17 1.16
C LEU A 238 7.04 -7.59 2.47
N TYR A 239 7.16 -6.67 3.41
CA TYR A 239 7.64 -6.94 4.77
C TYR A 239 6.43 -7.16 5.68
N ILE A 240 6.28 -8.40 6.13
CA ILE A 240 5.12 -8.85 6.88
C ILE A 240 5.44 -9.16 8.33
N LYS A 241 4.48 -8.92 9.22
CA LYS A 241 4.49 -9.37 10.62
C LYS A 241 3.23 -10.19 10.92
N SER A 242 3.31 -11.08 11.90
CA SER A 242 2.09 -11.75 12.40
C SER A 242 1.16 -10.73 13.06
N ARG A 243 -0.15 -10.90 12.90
CA ARG A 243 -1.16 -10.11 13.62
C ARG A 243 -1.13 -10.32 15.11
N ASP A 244 -0.69 -11.48 15.58
CA ASP A 244 -0.45 -11.71 17.00
C ASP A 244 0.98 -11.28 17.33
N PRO A 245 1.19 -10.16 18.06
CA PRO A 245 2.52 -9.65 18.38
C PRO A 245 3.35 -10.62 19.23
N LYS A 246 2.70 -11.56 19.92
CA LYS A 246 3.32 -12.55 20.78
C LYS A 246 3.63 -13.86 20.05
N ALA A 247 2.95 -14.12 18.93
CA ALA A 247 3.17 -15.33 18.16
C ALA A 247 4.51 -15.28 17.42
N ARG A 248 5.23 -16.41 17.46
CA ARG A 248 6.32 -16.65 16.53
C ARG A 248 5.74 -17.14 15.21
N ILE A 249 6.25 -16.61 14.10
CA ILE A 249 5.91 -17.09 12.77
C ILE A 249 6.40 -18.55 12.64
N LYS A 250 5.49 -19.47 12.33
CA LYS A 250 5.83 -20.89 12.11
C LYS A 250 6.20 -21.09 10.64
N SER A 251 7.22 -21.91 10.37
CA SER A 251 7.62 -22.27 9.00
C SER A 251 6.47 -22.84 8.15
N GLU A 252 5.53 -23.57 8.79
CA GLU A 252 4.33 -24.08 8.13
C GLU A 252 3.39 -22.95 7.65
N GLN A 253 3.24 -21.87 8.43
CA GLN A 253 2.44 -20.72 8.03
C GLN A 253 3.04 -20.02 6.80
N LEU A 254 4.36 -19.83 6.78
CA LEU A 254 5.06 -19.23 5.63
C LEU A 254 4.97 -20.12 4.38
N SER A 255 5.03 -21.43 4.57
CA SER A 255 4.87 -22.40 3.47
C SER A 255 3.45 -22.36 2.89
N LYS A 256 2.42 -22.28 3.74
CA LYS A 256 1.02 -22.11 3.32
C LYS A 256 0.82 -20.78 2.58
N LEU A 257 1.34 -19.68 3.12
CA LEU A 257 1.29 -18.36 2.49
C LEU A 257 1.92 -18.39 1.10
N LYS A 258 3.14 -18.94 0.98
CA LYS A 258 3.84 -19.08 -0.31
C LYS A 258 3.02 -19.86 -1.33
N CYS A 259 2.45 -21.00 -0.92
CA CYS A 259 1.60 -21.81 -1.80
C CYS A 259 0.36 -21.05 -2.26
N SER A 260 -0.32 -20.32 -1.36
CA SER A 260 -1.49 -19.51 -1.72
C SER A 260 -1.14 -18.35 -2.66
N LEU A 261 -0.05 -17.63 -2.42
CA LEU A 261 0.42 -16.55 -3.31
C LEU A 261 0.74 -17.09 -4.70
N LEU A 262 1.49 -18.20 -4.78
CA LEU A 262 1.85 -18.81 -6.06
C LEU A 262 0.62 -19.33 -6.81
N ALA A 263 -0.36 -19.91 -6.11
CA ALA A 263 -1.62 -20.35 -6.70
C ALA A 263 -2.42 -19.15 -7.27
N THR A 264 -2.49 -18.04 -6.53
CA THR A 264 -3.12 -16.80 -6.97
C THR A 264 -2.45 -16.25 -8.23
N LEU A 265 -1.12 -16.13 -8.24
CA LEU A 265 -0.37 -15.67 -9.41
C LEU A 265 -0.59 -16.56 -10.64
N ARG A 266 -0.58 -17.89 -10.46
CA ARG A 266 -0.83 -18.84 -11.55
C ARG A 266 -2.27 -18.78 -12.07
N ARG A 267 -3.24 -18.47 -11.20
CA ARG A 267 -4.64 -18.33 -11.60
C ARG A 267 -4.83 -17.09 -12.48
N ILE A 268 -4.19 -15.98 -12.14
CA ILE A 268 -4.32 -14.71 -12.88
C ILE A 268 -3.49 -14.75 -14.18
N ALA A 269 -2.42 -15.54 -14.22
CA ALA A 269 -1.60 -15.73 -15.42
C ALA A 269 -2.24 -16.67 -16.47
N ARG A 270 -3.37 -17.32 -16.19
CA ARG A 270 -4.13 -18.13 -17.16
C ARG A 270 -5.10 -17.24 -17.92
#